data_AF-A0A9D9Z4M9-F1
#
_entry.id   AF-A0A9D9Z4M9-F1
#
_cell.length_a   1.000
_cell.length_b   1.000
_cell.length_c   1.000
_cell.angle_alpha   90.00
_cell.angle_beta   90.00
_cell.angle_gamma   90.00
#
_symmetry.space_group_name_H-M   'P 1'
#
loop_
_entity.id
_entity.type
_entity.pdbx_description
1 polymer ?
#
loop_
_entity_poly.entity_id
_entity_poly.type
_entity_poly.pdbx_seq_one_letter_code
_entity_poly.pdbx_strand_id
1 'polypeptide(L)'
;MWEKVYSGFGYWDVYLWLLFFAIASAVVLFIRSKGRSDYKEGTEQDEIFYGSNIVPEDGGDIAVPAASAYWGFVEALKPYYNWLIELHTGIASEYVGYFMLTLAVVAVLVLL
;
A
#
# COMPACT_ATOMS: atom_id res chain seq x y z
N MET A 1 -21.39 -2.65 -32.84
CA MET A 1 -19.92 -2.74 -33.03
C MET A 1 -19.33 -2.31 -31.70
N TRP A 2 -18.74 -3.24 -30.92
CA TRP A 2 -18.14 -2.85 -29.63
C TRP A 2 -16.94 -1.95 -29.90
N GLU A 3 -16.97 -0.74 -29.36
CA GLU A 3 -15.84 0.19 -29.45
C GLU A 3 -14.62 -0.46 -28.78
N LYS A 4 -13.46 -0.32 -29.41
CA LYS A 4 -12.20 -0.81 -28.86
C LYS A 4 -11.89 0.00 -27.61
N VAL A 5 -11.90 -0.63 -26.44
CA VAL A 5 -11.40 -0.03 -25.20
C VAL A 5 -9.92 0.28 -25.39
N TYR A 6 -9.56 1.56 -25.36
CA TYR A 6 -8.17 2.02 -25.48
C TYR A 6 -7.48 1.89 -24.12
N SER A 7 -7.11 0.66 -23.74
CA SER A 7 -6.52 0.36 -22.44
C SER A 7 -4.99 0.45 -22.41
N GLY A 8 -4.34 0.57 -23.58
CA GLY A 8 -2.88 0.44 -23.70
C GLY A 8 -2.37 -1.01 -23.58
N PHE A 9 -3.26 -1.98 -23.37
CA PHE A 9 -2.94 -3.41 -23.31
C PHE A 9 -3.39 -4.11 -24.59
N GLY A 10 -2.51 -4.98 -25.11
CA GLY A 10 -2.78 -5.81 -26.27
C GLY A 10 -3.71 -6.98 -25.94
N TYR A 11 -4.46 -7.45 -26.94
CA TYR A 11 -5.29 -8.66 -26.81
C TYR A 11 -4.48 -9.89 -26.34
N TRP A 12 -3.19 -9.95 -26.70
CA TRP A 12 -2.29 -11.05 -26.36
C TRP A 12 -1.70 -10.97 -24.94
N ASP A 13 -1.87 -9.85 -24.24
CA ASP A 13 -1.20 -9.61 -22.96
C ASP A 13 -1.64 -10.62 -21.90
N VAL A 14 -2.90 -11.05 -21.91
CA VAL A 14 -3.40 -12.09 -20.99
C VAL A 14 -2.61 -13.39 -21.15
N TYR A 15 -2.34 -13.81 -22.38
CA TYR A 15 -1.58 -15.02 -22.65
C TYR A 15 -0.10 -14.87 -22.30
N LEU A 16 0.47 -13.68 -22.52
CA LEU A 16 1.85 -13.37 -22.12
C LEU A 16 2.02 -13.39 -20.60
N TRP A 17 1.05 -12.85 -19.85
CA TRP A 17 1.04 -12.93 -18.38
C TRP A 17 0.93 -14.36 -17.87
N LEU A 18 0.04 -15.17 -18.46
CA LEU A 18 -0.07 -16.59 -18.10
C LEU A 18 1.23 -17.35 -18.36
N LEU A 19 1.88 -17.11 -19.50
CA LEU A 19 3.17 -17.72 -19.83
C LEU A 19 4.26 -17.27 -18.86
N PHE A 20 4.31 -15.97 -18.53
CA PHE A 20 5.26 -15.42 -17.56
C PHE A 20 5.12 -16.10 -16.19
N PHE A 21 3.90 -16.20 -15.64
CA PHE A 21 3.67 -16.86 -14.35
C PHE A 21 3.99 -18.35 -14.38
N ALA A 22 3.72 -19.03 -15.51
CA ALA A 22 4.09 -20.44 -15.68
C ALA A 22 5.61 -20.63 -15.64
N ILE A 23 6.36 -19.81 -16.36
CA ILE A 23 7.83 -19.85 -16.38
C ILE A 23 8.39 -19.51 -15.00
N ALA A 24 7.92 -18.43 -14.37
CA ALA A 24 8.36 -18.01 -13.04
C ALA A 24 8.12 -19.12 -12.00
N SER A 25 6.94 -19.75 -12.02
CA SER A 25 6.61 -20.86 -11.14
C SER A 25 7.52 -22.07 -11.38
N ALA A 26 7.79 -22.42 -12.64
CA ALA A 26 8.70 -23.51 -12.98
C ALA A 26 10.13 -23.25 -12.48
N VAL A 27 10.63 -22.01 -12.62
CA VAL A 27 11.95 -21.61 -12.11
C VAL A 27 11.99 -21.68 -10.58
N VAL A 28 10.98 -21.16 -9.89
CA VAL A 28 10.89 -21.21 -8.42
C VAL A 28 10.85 -22.65 -7.92
N LEU A 29 10.03 -23.51 -8.53
CA LEU A 29 9.94 -24.92 -8.16
C LEU A 29 11.22 -25.69 -8.50
N PHE A 30 11.89 -25.36 -9.60
CA PHE A 30 13.19 -25.92 -9.93
C PHE A 30 14.24 -25.55 -8.87
N ILE A 31 14.34 -24.28 -8.48
CA ILE A 31 15.24 -23.84 -7.41
C ILE A 31 14.91 -24.54 -6.10
N ARG A 32 13.62 -24.59 -5.72
CA ARG A 32 13.15 -25.31 -4.53
C ARG A 32 13.54 -26.80 -4.56
N SER A 33 13.47 -27.45 -5.73
CA SER A 33 13.87 -28.85 -5.89
C SER A 33 15.36 -29.12 -5.66
N LYS A 34 16.21 -28.07 -5.72
CA LYS A 34 17.64 -28.15 -5.40
C LYS A 34 17.93 -27.91 -3.92
N GLY A 35 16.92 -27.56 -3.12
CA GLY A 35 17.03 -27.44 -1.68
C GLY A 35 17.38 -28.78 -1.02
N ARG A 36 18.03 -28.70 0.14
CA ARG A 36 18.35 -29.86 0.97
C ARG A 36 17.09 -30.40 1.62
N SER A 37 16.75 -31.66 1.36
CA SER A 37 15.60 -32.33 1.99
C SER A 37 15.94 -32.95 3.35
N ASP A 38 17.21 -32.92 3.76
CA ASP A 38 17.71 -33.47 5.01
C ASP A 38 17.78 -32.42 6.14
N TYR A 39 17.03 -31.33 6.00
CA TYR A 39 16.82 -30.37 7.08
C TYR A 39 15.99 -31.01 8.20
N LYS A 40 16.19 -30.53 9.42
CA LYS A 40 15.46 -31.01 10.59
C LYS A 40 14.22 -30.14 10.80
N GLU A 41 13.08 -30.66 10.37
CA GLU A 41 11.78 -30.02 10.57
C GLU A 41 11.49 -29.79 12.06
N GLY A 42 10.96 -28.61 12.40
CA GLY A 42 10.67 -28.20 13.78
C GLY A 42 11.90 -27.83 14.61
N THR A 43 13.05 -27.57 13.98
CA THR A 43 14.24 -27.04 14.64
C THR A 43 14.58 -25.64 14.11
N GLU A 44 15.61 -25.00 14.66
CA GLU A 44 16.15 -23.72 14.16
C GLU A 44 16.56 -23.77 12.66
N GLN A 45 16.65 -24.96 12.06
CA GLN A 45 16.89 -25.11 10.61
C GLN A 45 15.67 -24.76 9.74
N ASP A 46 14.47 -24.70 10.32
CA ASP A 46 13.24 -24.21 9.67
C ASP A 46 13.05 -22.69 9.80
N GLU A 47 13.80 -22.07 10.71
CA GLU A 47 13.68 -20.64 10.97
C GLU A 47 14.33 -19.81 9.86
N ILE A 48 13.76 -18.63 9.62
CA ILE A 48 14.35 -17.66 8.70
C ILE A 48 15.70 -17.21 9.29
N PHE A 49 16.78 -17.35 8.53
CA PHE A 49 18.09 -16.87 8.96
C PHE A 49 18.07 -15.35 9.14
N TYR A 50 18.03 -14.90 10.39
CA TYR A 50 18.05 -13.49 10.78
C TYR A 50 19.28 -13.15 11.61
N GLY A 51 20.47 -13.41 11.05
CA GLY A 51 21.75 -13.07 11.68
C GLY A 51 21.96 -13.71 13.07
N SER A 52 21.38 -14.89 13.30
CA SER A 52 21.39 -15.61 14.58
C SER A 52 20.68 -14.90 15.74
N ASN A 53 19.82 -13.91 15.47
CA ASN A 53 18.93 -13.34 16.48
C ASN A 53 17.61 -14.12 16.54
N ILE A 54 17.00 -14.17 17.73
CA ILE A 54 15.64 -14.66 17.90
C ILE A 54 14.71 -13.70 17.15
N VAL A 55 13.95 -14.22 16.19
CA VAL A 55 12.97 -13.44 15.41
C VAL A 55 11.70 -13.32 16.26
N PRO A 56 11.27 -12.10 16.65
CA PRO A 56 9.97 -11.90 17.30
C PRO A 56 8.84 -12.41 16.42
N GLU A 57 7.87 -13.14 16.99
CA GLU A 57 6.73 -13.70 16.23
C GLU A 57 5.91 -12.62 15.49
N ASP A 58 5.89 -11.40 16.01
CA ASP A 58 5.14 -10.27 15.44
C ASP A 58 5.95 -9.38 14.50
N GLY A 59 7.28 -9.61 14.39
CA GLY A 59 8.20 -8.79 13.62
C GLY A 59 8.29 -7.31 14.05
N GLY A 60 7.66 -6.93 15.16
CA GLY A 60 7.47 -5.53 15.57
C GLY A 60 8.77 -4.85 16.01
N ASP A 61 9.65 -5.59 16.68
CA ASP A 61 10.91 -5.07 17.23
C ASP A 61 12.08 -5.15 16.24
N ILE A 62 11.91 -5.85 15.11
CA ILE A 62 12.97 -6.08 14.09
C ILE A 62 12.71 -5.34 12.77
N ALA A 63 11.47 -4.91 12.52
CA ALA A 63 11.13 -4.10 11.35
C ALA A 63 11.18 -2.61 11.70
N VAL A 64 11.89 -1.82 10.89
CA VAL A 64 11.67 -0.36 10.88
C VAL A 64 10.22 -0.14 10.44
N PRO A 65 9.37 0.49 11.28
CA PRO A 65 7.97 0.70 10.93
C PRO A 65 7.84 1.36 9.56
N ALA A 66 6.86 0.96 8.75
CA ALA A 66 6.62 1.61 7.45
C ALA A 66 6.38 3.13 7.62
N ALA A 67 5.81 3.54 8.75
CA ALA A 67 5.65 4.95 9.15
C ALA A 67 6.98 5.71 9.26
N SER A 68 8.09 5.02 9.53
CA SER A 68 9.43 5.60 9.62
C SER A 68 9.98 6.02 8.25
N ALA A 69 9.53 5.41 7.15
CA ALA A 69 10.03 5.70 5.80
C ALA A 69 9.76 7.15 5.36
N TYR A 70 8.63 7.72 5.81
CA TYR A 70 8.22 9.09 5.51
C TYR A 70 8.10 9.96 6.77
N TRP A 71 8.71 9.54 7.89
CA TRP A 71 8.55 10.21 9.17
C TRP A 71 8.87 11.70 9.09
N GLY A 72 9.97 12.08 8.43
CA GLY A 72 10.34 13.49 8.28
C GLY A 72 9.31 14.32 7.49
N PHE A 73 8.65 13.72 6.51
CA PHE A 73 7.59 14.39 5.72
C PHE A 73 6.30 14.52 6.53
N VAL A 74 5.89 13.45 7.22
CA VAL A 74 4.69 13.42 8.07
C VAL A 74 4.85 14.39 9.25
N GLU A 75 6.01 14.39 9.91
CA GLU A 75 6.28 15.26 11.06
C GLU A 75 6.35 16.73 10.63
N ALA A 76 6.95 17.04 9.47
CA ALA A 76 6.98 18.41 8.94
C ALA A 76 5.57 18.95 8.61
N LEU A 77 4.66 18.08 8.14
CA LEU A 77 3.29 18.45 7.77
C LEU A 77 2.27 18.26 8.91
N LYS A 78 2.71 17.79 10.08
CA LYS A 78 1.83 17.52 11.22
C LYS A 78 0.93 18.69 11.61
N PRO A 79 1.38 19.97 11.64
CA PRO A 79 0.48 21.10 11.92
C PRO A 79 -0.63 21.25 10.88
N TYR A 80 -0.33 21.02 9.60
CA TYR A 80 -1.32 21.08 8.52
C TYR A 80 -2.38 19.98 8.65
N TYR A 81 -1.94 18.74 8.93
CA TYR A 81 -2.86 17.63 9.14
C TYR A 81 -3.70 17.79 10.40
N ASN A 82 -3.11 18.26 11.50
CA ASN A 82 -3.85 18.52 12.74
C ASN A 82 -4.97 19.54 12.52
N TRP A 83 -4.67 20.64 11.82
CA TRP A 83 -5.67 21.64 11.48
C TRP A 83 -6.80 21.07 10.59
N LEU A 84 -6.46 20.24 9.60
CA LEU A 84 -7.47 19.57 8.76
C LEU A 84 -8.38 18.63 9.56
N ILE A 85 -7.80 17.89 10.51
CA ILE A 85 -8.56 16.98 11.38
C ILE A 85 -9.53 17.78 12.27
N GLU A 86 -9.09 18.93 12.80
CA GLU A 86 -9.93 19.80 13.62
C GLU A 86 -11.17 20.33 12.88
N LEU A 87 -11.11 20.50 11.56
CA LEU A 87 -12.28 20.88 10.74
C LEU A 87 -13.31 19.74 10.58
N HIS A 88 -12.99 18.51 10.99
CA HIS A 88 -13.84 17.33 10.84
C HIS A 88 -14.38 16.85 12.18
N THR A 89 -15.07 17.74 12.90
CA THR A 89 -15.63 17.47 14.23
C THR A 89 -16.74 16.42 14.25
N GLY A 90 -17.36 16.14 13.10
CA GLY A 90 -18.54 15.28 12.99
C GLY A 90 -19.87 15.97 13.35
N ILE A 91 -19.85 17.28 13.66
CA ILE A 91 -21.05 18.05 14.00
C ILE A 91 -21.73 18.56 12.72
N ALA A 92 -22.92 18.05 12.40
CA ALA A 92 -23.65 18.36 11.17
C ALA A 92 -23.82 19.86 10.89
N SER A 93 -24.06 20.68 11.92
CA SER A 93 -24.25 22.12 11.75
C SER A 93 -23.01 22.85 11.24
N GLU A 94 -21.80 22.37 11.56
CA GLU A 94 -20.55 22.98 11.10
C GLU A 94 -20.36 22.75 9.59
N TYR A 95 -20.70 21.56 9.10
CA TYR A 95 -20.69 21.26 7.66
C TYR A 95 -21.73 22.08 6.89
N VAL A 96 -22.93 22.27 7.45
CA VAL A 96 -23.93 23.18 6.86
C VAL A 96 -23.38 24.61 6.82
N GLY A 97 -22.68 25.04 7.88
CA GLY A 97 -21.99 26.32 7.92
C GLY A 97 -20.96 26.48 6.80
N TYR A 98 -20.09 25.49 6.60
CA TYR A 98 -19.12 25.48 5.51
C TYR A 98 -19.79 25.54 4.13
N PHE A 99 -20.86 24.76 3.93
CA PHE A 99 -21.65 24.81 2.69
C PHE A 99 -22.21 26.21 2.41
N MET A 100 -22.82 26.85 3.42
CA MET A 100 -23.37 28.19 3.29
C MET A 100 -22.29 29.24 3.00
N LEU A 101 -21.12 29.13 3.64
CA LEU A 101 -19.97 29.99 3.38
C LEU A 101 -19.48 29.84 1.93
N THR A 102 -19.29 28.60 1.46
CA THR A 102 -18.86 28.33 0.08
C THR A 102 -19.88 28.87 -0.92
N LEU A 103 -21.18 28.68 -0.67
CA LEU A 103 -22.24 29.17 -1.54
C LEU A 103 -22.25 30.70 -1.61
N ALA A 104 -22.06 31.39 -0.48
CA ALA A 104 -21.94 32.84 -0.45
C ALA A 104 -20.74 33.35 -1.25
N VAL A 105 -19.56 32.72 -1.08
CA VAL A 105 -18.35 33.07 -1.85
C VAL A 105 -18.58 32.88 -3.35
N VAL A 106 -19.14 31.75 -3.78
CA VAL A 106 -19.44 31.48 -5.19
C VAL A 106 -20.44 32.50 -5.73
N ALA A 107 -21.51 32.82 -4.98
CA ALA A 107 -22.50 33.80 -5.40
C ALA A 107 -21.87 35.19 -5.62
N VAL A 108 -20.97 35.63 -4.73
CA VAL A 108 -20.22 36.89 -4.91
C VAL A 108 -19.37 36.83 -6.18
N LEU A 109 -18.63 35.74 -6.39
CA LEU A 109 -17.76 35.58 -7.56
C LEU A 109 -18.53 35.56 -8.89
N VAL A 110 -19.77 35.05 -8.90
CA VAL A 110 -20.64 35.03 -10.09
C VAL A 110 -21.24 36.41 -10.37
N LEU A 111 -21.44 37.24 -9.35
CA LEU A 111 -22.03 38.57 -9.46
C LEU A 111 -21.01 39.67 -9.76
N LEU A 112 -19.72 39.38 -9.63
CA LEU A 112 -18.60 40.23 -10.03
C LEU A 112 -18.26 40.04 -11.52
#